data_AF-A0A0S8AFB4-F1
#
_entry.id   AF-A0A0S8AFB4-F1
#
_cell.length_a   1.000
_cell.length_b   1.000
_cell.length_c   1.000
_cell.angle_alpha   90.00
_cell.angle_beta   90.00
_cell.angle_gamma   90.00
#
_symmetry.space_group_name_H-M   'P 1'
#
loop_
_entity.id
_entity.type
_entity.pdbx_description
1 polymer ?
#
loop_
_entity_poly.entity_id
_entity_poly.type
_entity_poly.pdbx_seq_one_letter_code
_entity_poly.pdbx_strand_id
1 'polypeptide(L)'
;MLNDDTKIGLTFDDVLLLPAKSSILPGDVDVSAQLTRSIKINAPIVSAAMDTVTEAKLAIAIAREGGIGIIHRAMPLEMQVTEVDKVKKSESGMIVDPITLQPDRKISEALAIMKKYRISGVPITKGRKLVGILTNRDLKFETDFSKKASEVMTKRGLVTAREGITMEEAIEILHKHKIEKLPIVKKDM
;
A
#
# COMPACT_ATOMS: atom_id res chain seq x y z
N MET A 1 -43.42 -24.46 -32.16
CA MET A 1 -42.21 -24.34 -33.00
C MET A 1 -41.20 -23.54 -32.19
N LEU A 2 -40.08 -24.16 -31.80
CA LEU A 2 -38.97 -23.44 -31.18
C LEU A 2 -38.37 -22.54 -32.28
N ASN A 3 -38.09 -21.27 -31.95
CA ASN A 3 -37.48 -20.34 -32.90
C ASN A 3 -36.14 -20.93 -33.38
N ASP A 4 -35.99 -21.05 -34.70
CA ASP A 4 -34.84 -21.64 -35.41
C ASP A 4 -33.60 -20.72 -35.41
N ASP A 5 -33.55 -19.78 -34.46
CA ASP A 5 -32.62 -18.64 -34.43
C ASP A 5 -31.61 -18.81 -33.29
N THR A 6 -31.06 -20.02 -33.18
CA THR A 6 -30.07 -20.35 -32.15
C THR A 6 -28.73 -19.74 -32.53
N LYS A 7 -28.28 -18.74 -31.75
CA LYS A 7 -26.99 -18.07 -32.00
C LYS A 7 -25.83 -19.04 -31.77
N ILE A 8 -24.92 -19.08 -32.73
CA ILE A 8 -23.65 -19.82 -32.63
C ILE A 8 -22.77 -19.14 -31.57
N GLY A 9 -22.24 -19.92 -30.64
CA GLY A 9 -21.23 -19.50 -29.68
C GLY A 9 -19.84 -19.96 -30.12
N LEU A 10 -18.83 -19.11 -29.96
CA LEU A 10 -17.43 -19.41 -30.25
C LEU A 10 -16.60 -19.30 -28.97
N THR A 11 -15.60 -20.15 -28.81
CA THR A 11 -14.56 -20.07 -27.77
C THR A 11 -13.25 -19.51 -28.33
N PHE A 12 -12.23 -19.36 -27.49
CA PHE A 12 -10.92 -18.83 -27.89
C PHE A 12 -10.23 -19.67 -28.97
N ASP A 13 -10.33 -21.00 -28.89
CA ASP A 13 -9.67 -21.92 -29.81
C ASP A 13 -10.35 -22.01 -31.20
N ASP A 14 -11.57 -21.45 -31.33
CA ASP A 14 -12.32 -21.47 -32.60
C ASP A 14 -11.85 -20.38 -33.58
N VAL A 15 -11.05 -19.41 -33.12
CA VAL A 15 -10.72 -18.19 -33.89
C VAL A 15 -9.24 -17.83 -33.84
N LEU A 16 -8.77 -17.15 -34.88
CA LEU A 16 -7.42 -16.60 -34.95
C LEU A 16 -7.49 -15.12 -35.33
N LEU A 17 -6.56 -14.33 -34.81
CA LEU A 17 -6.38 -12.93 -35.22
C LEU A 17 -5.60 -12.87 -36.54
N LEU A 18 -6.17 -12.21 -37.55
CA LEU A 18 -5.49 -11.96 -38.81
C LEU A 18 -4.49 -10.81 -38.64
N PRO A 19 -3.19 -11.02 -38.93
CA PRO A 19 -2.20 -9.94 -38.85
C PRO A 19 -2.53 -8.80 -39.83
N ALA A 20 -2.27 -7.57 -39.38
CA ALA A 20 -2.40 -6.36 -40.20
C ALA A 20 -1.11 -5.56 -40.17
N LYS A 21 -0.95 -4.64 -41.13
CA LYS A 21 0.20 -3.74 -41.17
C LYS A 21 0.19 -2.85 -39.91
N SER A 22 1.29 -2.89 -39.15
CA SER A 22 1.53 -2.01 -38.00
C SER A 22 2.76 -1.14 -38.25
N SER A 23 2.71 0.11 -37.82
CA SER A 23 3.86 1.02 -37.72
C SER A 23 4.36 1.21 -36.28
N ILE A 24 3.72 0.54 -35.32
CA ILE A 24 4.02 0.64 -33.88
C ILE A 24 4.84 -0.58 -33.49
N LEU A 25 5.92 -0.35 -32.73
CA LEU A 25 6.72 -1.43 -32.15
C LEU A 25 6.01 -2.00 -30.92
N PRO A 26 6.14 -3.30 -30.62
CA PRO A 26 5.48 -3.92 -29.47
C PRO A 26 5.74 -3.24 -28.11
N GLY A 27 6.93 -2.63 -27.92
CA GLY A 27 7.28 -1.93 -26.69
C GLY A 27 6.62 -0.56 -26.50
N ASP A 28 6.08 0.02 -27.59
CA ASP A 28 5.44 1.35 -27.58
C ASP A 28 3.91 1.27 -27.47
N VAL A 29 3.35 0.06 -27.33
CA VAL A 29 1.91 -0.16 -27.25
C VAL A 29 1.40 0.17 -25.84
N ASP A 30 0.40 1.06 -25.75
CA ASP A 30 -0.35 1.28 -24.51
C ASP A 30 -1.30 0.11 -24.25
N VAL A 31 -1.02 -0.67 -23.22
CA VAL A 31 -1.84 -1.82 -22.78
C VAL A 31 -2.87 -1.43 -21.70
N SER A 32 -2.97 -0.16 -21.34
CA SER A 32 -3.90 0.29 -20.31
C SER A 32 -5.37 0.07 -20.70
N ALA A 33 -6.21 -0.20 -19.70
CA ALA A 33 -7.62 -0.52 -19.92
C ALA A 33 -8.52 0.12 -18.88
N GLN A 34 -9.77 0.36 -19.27
CA GLN A 34 -10.80 0.88 -18.39
C GLN A 34 -11.53 -0.29 -17.72
N LEU A 35 -11.40 -0.44 -16.40
CA LEU A 35 -12.07 -1.51 -15.65
C LEU A 35 -13.51 -1.14 -15.26
N THR A 36 -13.69 0.09 -14.77
CA THR A 36 -15.00 0.63 -14.38
C THR A 36 -15.16 2.03 -14.97
N ARG A 37 -16.32 2.69 -14.82
CA ARG A 37 -16.49 4.08 -15.27
C ARG A 37 -15.49 5.07 -14.67
N SER A 38 -14.88 4.75 -13.53
CA SER A 38 -13.96 5.65 -12.81
C SER A 38 -12.55 5.08 -12.64
N ILE A 39 -12.32 3.79 -12.91
CA ILE A 39 -11.04 3.12 -12.65
C ILE A 39 -10.40 2.69 -13.95
N LYS A 40 -9.23 3.28 -14.24
CA LYS A 40 -8.29 2.85 -15.28
C LYS A 40 -7.15 2.04 -14.64
N ILE A 41 -6.75 0.94 -15.29
CA ILE A 41 -5.61 0.11 -14.90
C ILE A 41 -4.53 0.18 -15.98
N ASN A 42 -3.26 0.08 -15.57
CA ASN A 42 -2.12 0.21 -16.49
C ASN A 42 -1.86 -1.07 -17.29
N ALA A 43 -2.26 -2.23 -16.76
CA ALA A 43 -2.25 -3.51 -17.45
C ALA A 43 -3.64 -4.17 -17.30
N PRO A 44 -4.19 -4.82 -18.33
CA PRO A 44 -5.56 -5.34 -18.34
C PRO A 44 -5.64 -6.71 -17.63
N ILE A 45 -5.04 -6.82 -16.44
CA ILE A 45 -4.95 -8.05 -15.65
C ILE A 45 -5.68 -7.85 -14.33
N VAL A 46 -6.66 -8.70 -14.08
CA VAL A 46 -7.48 -8.72 -12.85
C VAL A 46 -7.39 -10.10 -12.23
N SER A 47 -7.04 -10.19 -10.95
CA SER A 47 -7.05 -11.51 -10.27
C SER A 47 -8.44 -11.93 -9.82
N ALA A 48 -8.68 -13.24 -9.89
CA ALA A 48 -9.93 -13.84 -9.46
C ALA A 48 -10.15 -13.68 -7.95
N ALA A 49 -11.39 -13.41 -7.55
CA ALA A 49 -11.82 -13.26 -6.16
C ALA A 49 -11.99 -14.62 -5.45
N MET A 50 -10.93 -15.43 -5.43
CA MET A 50 -10.89 -16.79 -4.89
C MET A 50 -9.91 -16.88 -3.72
N ASP A 51 -10.22 -17.69 -2.72
CA ASP A 51 -9.41 -17.93 -1.52
C ASP A 51 -8.02 -18.48 -1.81
N THR A 52 -7.94 -19.35 -2.81
CA THR A 52 -6.71 -19.96 -3.32
C THR A 52 -5.89 -19.04 -4.22
N VAL A 53 -6.42 -17.85 -4.55
CA VAL A 53 -5.79 -16.94 -5.52
C VAL A 53 -5.42 -15.61 -4.85
N THR A 54 -6.40 -14.85 -4.34
CA THR A 54 -6.19 -13.43 -4.06
C THR A 54 -6.43 -13.05 -2.60
N GLU A 55 -5.33 -12.95 -1.86
CA GLU A 55 -5.20 -12.21 -0.60
C GLU A 55 -4.29 -10.98 -0.78
N ALA A 56 -3.97 -10.24 0.29
CA ALA A 56 -3.21 -9.00 0.21
C ALA A 56 -1.87 -9.16 -0.51
N LYS A 57 -1.19 -10.30 -0.33
CA LYS A 57 0.11 -10.54 -0.97
C LYS A 57 0.03 -10.49 -2.50
N LEU A 58 -0.95 -11.18 -3.10
CA LEU A 58 -1.12 -11.17 -4.56
C LEU A 58 -1.70 -9.84 -5.02
N ALA A 59 -2.66 -9.27 -4.29
CA ALA A 59 -3.25 -7.99 -4.65
C ALA A 59 -2.21 -6.85 -4.70
N ILE A 60 -1.26 -6.82 -3.76
CA ILE A 60 -0.12 -5.88 -3.78
C ILE A 60 0.77 -6.13 -4.99
N ALA A 61 1.12 -7.39 -5.27
CA ALA A 61 2.01 -7.74 -6.37
C ALA A 61 1.40 -7.33 -7.73
N ILE A 62 0.13 -7.67 -7.97
CA ILE A 62 -0.56 -7.33 -9.22
C ILE A 62 -0.72 -5.81 -9.37
N ALA A 63 -1.03 -5.10 -8.29
CA ALA A 63 -1.13 -3.64 -8.34
C ALA A 63 0.20 -2.97 -8.73
N ARG A 64 1.34 -3.52 -8.29
CA ARG A 64 2.69 -3.03 -8.66
C ARG A 64 3.00 -3.23 -10.14
N GLU A 65 2.53 -4.34 -10.71
CA GLU A 65 2.63 -4.61 -12.15
C GLU A 65 1.57 -3.87 -12.98
N GLY A 66 0.77 -2.99 -12.35
CA GLY A 66 -0.22 -2.15 -13.04
C GLY A 66 -1.61 -2.75 -13.22
N GLY A 67 -1.84 -3.96 -12.71
CA GLY A 67 -3.15 -4.62 -12.68
C GLY A 67 -3.96 -4.28 -11.42
N ILE A 68 -4.95 -5.11 -11.11
CA ILE A 68 -5.74 -5.01 -9.87
C ILE A 68 -6.09 -6.38 -9.28
N GLY A 69 -6.00 -6.48 -7.95
CA GLY A 69 -6.40 -7.69 -7.23
C GLY A 69 -7.73 -7.54 -6.51
N ILE A 70 -8.61 -8.54 -6.63
CA ILE A 70 -9.91 -8.58 -5.90
C ILE A 70 -9.81 -9.57 -4.74
N ILE A 71 -9.84 -9.05 -3.50
CA ILE A 71 -9.82 -9.88 -2.29
C ILE A 71 -11.11 -10.72 -2.21
N HIS A 72 -10.96 -12.02 -2.02
CA HIS A 72 -12.11 -12.93 -1.91
C HIS A 72 -12.93 -12.68 -0.62
N ARG A 73 -14.14 -13.26 -0.57
CA ARG A 73 -15.08 -13.11 0.56
C ARG A 73 -15.18 -14.32 1.50
N ALA A 74 -14.37 -15.36 1.27
CA ALA A 74 -14.40 -16.60 2.05
C ALA A 74 -13.60 -16.46 3.36
N MET A 75 -13.87 -15.39 4.11
CA MET A 75 -13.28 -15.09 5.41
C MET A 75 -14.22 -14.16 6.21
N PRO A 76 -14.05 -14.07 7.54
CA PRO A 76 -14.77 -13.08 8.35
C PRO A 76 -14.53 -11.63 7.87
N LEU A 77 -15.50 -10.75 8.11
CA LEU A 77 -15.45 -9.34 7.68
C LEU A 77 -14.19 -8.64 8.20
N GLU A 78 -13.83 -8.87 9.46
CA GLU A 78 -12.69 -8.24 10.13
C GLU A 78 -11.36 -8.62 9.46
N MET A 79 -11.27 -9.88 9.00
CA MET A 79 -10.11 -10.37 8.25
C MET A 79 -10.03 -9.72 6.88
N GLN A 80 -11.15 -9.62 6.16
CA GLN A 80 -11.18 -9.01 4.83
C GLN A 80 -10.79 -7.52 4.91
N VAL A 81 -11.31 -6.79 5.89
CA VAL A 81 -10.93 -5.39 6.16
C VAL A 81 -9.43 -5.29 6.43
N THR A 82 -8.86 -6.22 7.19
CA THR A 82 -7.42 -6.26 7.48
C THR A 82 -6.59 -6.51 6.20
N GLU A 83 -7.04 -7.40 5.31
CA GLU A 83 -6.39 -7.64 4.02
C GLU A 83 -6.41 -6.39 3.14
N VAL A 84 -7.56 -5.73 3.02
CA VAL A 84 -7.69 -4.47 2.27
C VAL A 84 -6.78 -3.38 2.86
N ASP A 85 -6.75 -3.24 4.19
CA ASP A 85 -5.91 -2.26 4.89
C ASP A 85 -4.42 -2.49 4.60
N LYS A 86 -3.96 -3.74 4.61
CA LYS A 86 -2.58 -4.10 4.21
C LYS A 86 -2.27 -3.66 2.77
N VAL A 87 -3.18 -3.90 1.83
CA VAL A 87 -2.98 -3.49 0.42
C VAL A 87 -2.87 -1.97 0.31
N LYS A 88 -3.81 -1.22 0.90
CA LYS A 88 -3.85 0.24 0.80
C LYS A 88 -2.65 0.92 1.46
N LYS A 89 -2.05 0.30 2.49
CA LYS A 89 -0.86 0.81 3.20
C LYS A 89 0.47 0.39 2.59
N SER A 90 0.49 -0.53 1.61
CA SER A 90 1.72 -1.08 1.06
C SER A 90 2.61 -0.04 0.37
N GLU A 91 2.03 0.96 -0.30
CA GLU A 91 2.77 1.96 -1.10
C GLU A 91 2.15 3.36 -1.06
N SER A 92 1.69 3.80 0.10
CA SER A 92 1.38 5.22 0.28
C SER A 92 2.69 6.01 0.43
N GLY A 93 3.13 6.68 -0.64
CA GLY A 93 4.26 7.63 -0.58
C GLY A 93 4.04 8.72 0.47
N MET A 94 2.79 9.10 0.70
CA MET A 94 2.34 9.94 1.82
C MET A 94 1.23 9.21 2.58
N ILE A 95 1.45 8.99 3.88
CA ILE A 95 0.51 8.27 4.76
C ILE A 95 -0.38 9.31 5.45
N VAL A 96 -1.68 9.31 5.15
CA VAL A 96 -2.64 10.29 5.71
C VAL A 96 -3.08 9.92 7.13
N ASP A 97 -3.25 8.64 7.43
CA ASP A 97 -3.63 8.14 8.75
C ASP A 97 -2.62 7.10 9.24
N PRO A 98 -1.46 7.54 9.79
CA PRO A 98 -0.43 6.62 10.23
C PRO A 98 -0.86 5.91 11.50
N ILE A 99 -0.50 4.63 11.61
CA ILE A 99 -0.66 3.91 12.86
C ILE A 99 0.33 4.49 13.87
N THR A 100 -0.18 5.01 14.98
CA THR A 100 0.63 5.60 16.05
C THR A 100 0.64 4.75 17.30
N LEU A 101 1.62 4.99 18.18
CA LEU A 101 1.72 4.36 19.48
C LEU A 101 1.85 5.43 20.58
N GLN A 102 1.29 5.18 21.76
CA GLN A 102 1.46 6.10 22.89
C GLN A 102 2.84 5.93 23.56
N PRO A 103 3.41 7.01 24.13
CA PRO A 103 4.77 7.01 24.71
C PRO A 103 4.98 6.06 25.89
N ASP A 104 3.91 5.65 26.57
CA ASP A 104 3.90 4.76 27.74
C ASP A 104 3.79 3.28 27.39
N ARG A 105 3.46 2.96 26.12
CA ARG A 105 3.34 1.59 25.62
C ARG A 105 4.70 0.95 25.41
N LYS A 106 4.72 -0.38 25.39
CA LYS A 106 5.96 -1.15 25.27
C LYS A 106 6.49 -1.15 23.84
N ILE A 107 7.80 -1.27 23.71
CA ILE A 107 8.48 -1.43 22.41
C ILE A 107 8.02 -2.70 21.68
N SER A 108 7.71 -3.78 22.40
CA SER A 108 7.16 -5.01 21.82
C SER A 108 5.89 -4.79 20.99
N GLU A 109 5.06 -3.82 21.39
CA GLU A 109 3.85 -3.46 20.65
C GLU A 109 4.17 -2.73 19.34
N ALA A 110 5.17 -1.84 19.37
CA ALA A 110 5.65 -1.19 18.16
C ALA A 110 6.19 -2.21 17.15
N LEU A 111 6.96 -3.20 17.62
CA LEU A 111 7.46 -4.30 16.78
C LEU A 111 6.32 -5.13 16.18
N ALA A 112 5.28 -5.43 16.96
CA ALA A 112 4.11 -6.13 16.46
C ALA A 112 3.40 -5.34 15.34
N ILE A 113 3.25 -4.02 15.51
CA ILE A 113 2.70 -3.12 14.49
C ILE A 113 3.58 -3.12 13.24
N MET A 114 4.89 -2.89 13.39
CA MET A 114 5.85 -2.88 12.29
C MET A 114 5.82 -4.19 11.50
N LYS A 115 5.77 -5.34 12.19
CA LYS A 115 5.68 -6.67 11.56
C LYS A 115 4.33 -6.90 10.87
N LYS A 116 3.23 -6.53 11.52
CA LYS A 116 1.86 -6.76 10.99
C LYS A 116 1.62 -5.98 9.70
N TYR A 117 2.06 -4.71 9.66
CA TYR A 117 1.82 -3.81 8.53
C TYR A 117 3.03 -3.64 7.61
N ARG A 118 4.15 -4.32 7.88
CA ARG A 118 5.42 -4.22 7.14
C ARG A 118 5.93 -2.78 6.99
N ILE A 119 5.78 -1.99 8.05
CA ILE A 119 6.28 -0.59 8.10
C ILE A 119 7.58 -0.51 8.90
N SER A 120 8.49 0.37 8.49
CA SER A 120 9.81 0.53 9.10
C SER A 120 9.90 1.57 10.22
N GLY A 121 8.80 2.27 10.50
CA GLY A 121 8.73 3.29 11.53
C GLY A 121 7.30 3.52 12.02
N VAL A 122 7.17 3.85 13.30
CA VAL A 122 5.91 4.11 13.99
C VAL A 122 6.01 5.48 14.67
N PRO A 123 5.18 6.47 14.29
CA PRO A 123 5.09 7.73 15.00
C PRO A 123 4.57 7.52 16.43
N ILE A 124 5.20 8.21 17.39
CA ILE A 124 4.78 8.19 18.78
C ILE A 124 4.00 9.47 19.08
N THR A 125 2.75 9.34 19.50
CA THR A 125 1.87 10.49 19.74
C THR A 125 1.28 10.47 21.15
N LYS A 126 1.12 11.66 21.74
CA LYS A 126 0.32 11.87 22.95
C LYS A 126 -0.99 12.53 22.52
N GLY A 127 -2.04 11.72 22.37
CA GLY A 127 -3.23 12.15 21.64
C GLY A 127 -2.88 12.45 20.18
N ARG A 128 -3.16 13.67 19.73
CA ARG A 128 -2.86 14.15 18.37
C ARG A 128 -1.48 14.78 18.19
N LYS A 129 -0.74 15.01 19.29
CA LYS A 129 0.58 15.65 19.25
C LYS A 129 1.68 14.63 19.00
N LEU A 130 2.50 14.86 17.98
CA LEU A 130 3.71 14.07 17.73
C LEU A 130 4.76 14.37 18.80
N VAL A 131 5.24 13.33 19.48
CA VAL A 131 6.26 13.44 20.54
C VAL A 131 7.55 12.71 20.21
N GLY A 132 7.55 11.88 19.16
CA GLY A 132 8.73 11.19 18.67
C GLY A 132 8.43 10.24 17.53
N ILE A 133 9.46 9.54 17.06
CA ILE A 133 9.34 8.45 16.09
C ILE A 133 10.22 7.29 16.55
N LEU A 134 9.72 6.08 16.33
CA LEU A 134 10.46 4.85 16.59
C LEU A 134 10.67 4.14 15.25
N THR A 135 11.90 3.80 14.93
CA THR A 135 12.27 3.16 13.66
C THR A 135 12.95 1.82 13.90
N ASN A 136 13.07 1.00 12.84
CA ASN A 136 13.84 -0.25 12.90
C ASN A 136 15.30 -0.03 13.37
N ARG A 137 15.88 1.15 13.11
CA ARG A 137 17.24 1.49 13.55
C ARG A 137 17.34 1.63 15.06
N ASP A 138 16.34 2.26 15.67
CA ASP A 138 16.28 2.47 17.13
C ASP A 138 16.11 1.13 17.88
N LEU A 139 15.46 0.17 17.24
CA LEU A 139 15.14 -1.14 17.82
C LEU A 139 16.16 -2.23 17.54
N LYS A 140 17.07 -2.02 16.58
CA LYS A 140 17.98 -3.06 16.09
C LYS A 140 18.89 -3.65 17.17
N PHE A 141 19.26 -2.85 18.17
CA PHE A 141 20.18 -3.23 19.24
C PHE A 141 19.52 -3.26 20.62
N GLU A 142 18.19 -3.07 20.68
CA GLU A 142 17.47 -3.14 21.93
C GLU A 142 17.17 -4.61 22.27
N THR A 143 17.55 -5.02 23.47
CA THR A 143 17.36 -6.39 23.97
C THR A 143 16.19 -6.48 24.95
N ASP A 144 15.82 -5.36 25.58
CA ASP A 144 14.69 -5.28 26.50
C ASP A 144 13.46 -4.65 25.83
N PHE A 145 12.58 -5.50 25.30
CA PHE A 145 11.34 -5.08 24.65
C PHE A 145 10.23 -4.68 25.64
N SER A 146 10.48 -4.74 26.95
CA SER A 146 9.54 -4.32 27.99
C SER A 146 9.59 -2.83 28.30
N LYS A 147 10.67 -2.14 27.88
CA LYS A 147 10.84 -0.69 27.98
C LYS A 147 9.72 0.07 27.27
N LYS A 148 9.46 1.28 27.75
CA LYS A 148 8.47 2.17 27.16
C LYS A 148 9.00 2.78 25.86
N ALA A 149 8.12 3.03 24.90
CA ALA A 149 8.46 3.68 23.65
C ALA A 149 9.12 5.05 23.88
N SER A 150 8.71 5.78 24.91
CA SER A 150 9.31 7.06 25.28
C SER A 150 10.77 6.97 25.75
N GLU A 151 11.29 5.81 26.12
CA GLU A 151 12.68 5.69 26.55
C GLU A 151 13.64 5.52 25.37
N VAL A 152 13.15 4.96 24.27
CA VAL A 152 13.97 4.58 23.09
C VAL A 152 13.70 5.46 21.86
N MET A 153 12.50 6.05 21.75
CA MET A 153 12.14 6.86 20.59
C MET A 153 13.09 8.04 20.36
N THR A 154 13.28 8.41 19.10
CA THR A 154 13.92 9.68 18.74
C THR A 154 12.97 10.82 19.13
N LYS A 155 13.45 11.80 19.92
CA LYS A 155 12.68 12.97 20.40
C LYS A 155 13.23 14.33 19.99
N ARG A 156 14.56 14.44 19.89
CA ARG A 156 15.26 15.69 19.59
C ARG A 156 15.73 15.66 18.14
N GLY A 157 15.62 16.77 17.44
CA GLY A 157 16.02 16.86 16.04
C GLY A 157 15.07 16.15 15.07
N LEU A 158 13.79 15.96 15.43
CA LEU A 158 12.80 15.50 14.45
C LEU A 158 12.64 16.57 13.38
N VAL A 159 13.05 16.21 12.17
CA VAL A 159 12.68 16.94 10.97
C VAL A 159 11.23 16.60 10.68
N THR A 160 10.39 17.62 10.58
CA THR A 160 8.96 17.49 10.26
C THR A 160 8.62 18.41 9.11
N ALA A 161 7.60 18.05 8.34
CA ALA A 161 7.04 18.89 7.29
C ALA A 161 5.65 19.40 7.69
N ARG A 162 5.21 20.49 7.06
CA ARG A 162 3.85 21.01 7.26
C ARG A 162 2.86 20.26 6.40
N GLU A 163 1.62 20.16 6.88
CA GLU A 163 0.50 19.68 6.09
C GLU A 163 0.35 20.51 4.80
N GLY A 164 0.05 19.83 3.69
CA GLY A 164 -0.04 20.44 2.36
C GLY A 164 1.27 20.49 1.57
N ILE A 165 2.36 19.90 2.09
CA ILE A 165 3.60 19.72 1.33
C ILE A 165 3.39 18.80 0.11
N THR A 166 4.05 19.09 -1.00
CA THR A 166 4.05 18.22 -2.18
C THR A 166 4.95 17.00 -1.99
N MET A 167 4.79 15.97 -2.83
CA MET A 167 5.64 14.78 -2.77
C MET A 167 7.10 15.12 -3.10
N GLU A 168 7.29 15.99 -4.08
CA GLU A 168 8.59 16.43 -4.57
C GLU A 168 9.37 17.16 -3.46
N GLU A 169 8.73 18.14 -2.81
CA GLU A 169 9.32 18.86 -1.67
C GLU A 169 9.63 17.91 -0.49
N ALA A 170 8.76 16.94 -0.22
CA ALA A 170 8.99 15.95 0.83
C ALA A 170 10.23 15.08 0.53
N ILE A 171 10.41 14.65 -0.72
CA ILE A 171 11.60 13.90 -1.18
C ILE A 171 12.87 14.74 -1.01
N GLU A 172 12.83 16.02 -1.37
CA GLU A 172 13.98 16.93 -1.17
C GLU A 172 14.37 17.05 0.31
N ILE A 173 13.40 17.18 1.21
CA ILE A 173 13.66 17.26 2.66
C ILE A 173 14.26 15.95 3.18
N LEU A 174 13.71 14.80 2.76
CA LEU A 174 14.23 13.47 3.12
C LEU A 174 15.70 13.32 2.68
N HIS A 175 16.02 13.72 1.44
CA HIS A 175 17.37 13.67 0.88
C HIS A 175 18.33 14.61 1.61
N LYS A 176 17.93 15.87 1.82
CA LYS A 176 18.74 16.89 2.49
C LYS A 176 19.13 16.49 3.91
N HIS A 177 18.20 15.90 4.66
CA HIS A 177 18.43 15.50 6.05
C HIS A 177 18.89 14.04 6.19
N LYS A 178 18.99 13.28 5.10
CA LYS A 178 19.39 11.86 5.06
C LYS A 178 18.56 10.98 6.00
N ILE A 179 17.25 11.20 6.00
CA ILE A 179 16.27 10.47 6.82
C ILE A 179 15.31 9.68 5.94
N GLU A 180 14.80 8.56 6.44
CA GLU A 180 13.89 7.66 5.70
C GLU A 180 12.40 7.98 5.91
N LYS A 181 12.07 8.78 6.93
CA LYS A 181 10.70 9.08 7.34
C LYS A 181 10.58 10.55 7.70
N LEU A 182 9.54 11.21 7.17
CA LEU A 182 9.25 12.61 7.40
C LEU A 182 7.82 12.74 7.95
N PRO A 183 7.65 12.91 9.26
CA PRO A 183 6.34 13.18 9.84
C PRO A 183 5.80 14.52 9.35
N ILE A 184 4.54 14.51 8.91
CA ILE A 184 3.82 15.71 8.49
C ILE A 184 2.93 16.14 9.66
N VAL A 185 3.08 17.38 10.11
CA VAL A 185 2.36 17.94 11.26
C VAL A 185 1.66 19.24 10.90
N LYS A 186 0.50 19.49 11.52
CA LYS A 186 -0.14 20.81 11.46
C LYS A 186 0.69 21.80 12.28
N LYS A 187 0.79 23.04 11.79
CA LYS A 187 1.37 24.15 12.55
C LYS A 187 0.49 24.31 13.81
N ASP A 188 1.08 24.19 14.99
CA ASP A 188 0.47 24.30 16.33
C ASP A 188 -0.03 23.01 17.02
N MET A 189 0.50 21.82 16.68
CA MET A 189 0.33 20.60 17.51
C MET A 189 1.64 19.97 17.95
#